data_AF-A0A2D5B2L0-F1
#
_entry.id   AF-A0A2D5B2L0-F1
#
_cell.length_a   1.000
_cell.length_b   1.000
_cell.length_c   1.000
_cell.angle_alpha   90.00
_cell.angle_beta   90.00
_cell.angle_gamma   90.00
#
_symmetry.space_group_name_H-M   'P 1'
#
loop_
_entity.id
_entity.type
_entity.pdbx_description
1 polymer ?
#
loop_
_entity_poly.entity_id
_entity_poly.type
_entity_poly.pdbx_seq_one_letter_code
_entity_poly.pdbx_strand_id
1 'polypeptide(L)'
;MKFRLAEIDPKAETFSDPEFDDDSGIGVRYADLLLKPIRVRLPDGRKVRAKRRGLKLTLTIGDDHGTGLFRRLEHGPDVRRMFVEAMQEAAEAVGSRYFEEGGGLFLEVDEG
;
A
#
# COMPACT_ATOMS: atom_id res chain seq x y z
N MET A 1 4.17 -6.58 16.40
CA MET A 1 2.89 -7.33 16.25
C MET A 1 2.30 -7.11 14.85
N LYS A 2 1.73 -8.16 14.21
CA LYS A 2 1.16 -8.09 12.84
C LYS A 2 -0.34 -7.79 12.87
N PHE A 3 -0.77 -6.78 12.11
CA PHE A 3 -2.14 -6.27 12.05
C PHE A 3 -2.69 -6.34 10.63
N ARG A 4 -3.92 -6.86 10.48
CA ARG A 4 -4.62 -6.84 9.19
C ARG A 4 -5.18 -5.44 8.93
N LEU A 5 -4.82 -4.86 7.79
CA LEU A 5 -5.28 -3.53 7.36
C LEU A 5 -6.53 -3.61 6.50
N ALA A 6 -6.56 -4.53 5.54
CA ALA A 6 -7.65 -4.70 4.59
C ALA A 6 -7.60 -6.08 3.95
N GLU A 7 -8.69 -6.46 3.28
CA GLU A 7 -8.68 -7.55 2.31
C GLU A 7 -8.27 -7.00 0.94
N ILE A 8 -7.56 -7.80 0.16
CA ILE A 8 -7.25 -7.48 -1.23
C ILE A 8 -8.57 -7.57 -2.00
N ASP A 9 -9.01 -6.46 -2.58
CA ASP A 9 -10.20 -6.46 -3.43
C ASP A 9 -9.90 -7.34 -4.66
N PRO A 10 -10.71 -8.38 -4.96
CA PRO A 10 -10.49 -9.21 -6.14
C PRO A 10 -10.55 -8.42 -7.44
N LYS A 11 -11.23 -7.26 -7.47
CA LYS A 11 -11.21 -6.34 -8.61
C LYS A 11 -9.84 -5.70 -8.80
N ALA A 12 -9.04 -5.55 -7.74
CA ALA A 12 -7.69 -5.03 -7.86
C ALA A 12 -6.86 -5.95 -8.74
N GLU A 13 -7.00 -7.29 -8.62
CA GLU A 13 -6.27 -8.23 -9.49
C GLU A 13 -6.57 -7.99 -10.98
N THR A 14 -7.81 -7.64 -11.33
CA THR A 14 -8.17 -7.28 -12.72
C THR A 14 -7.41 -6.05 -13.22
N PHE A 15 -7.11 -5.08 -12.36
CA PHE A 15 -6.32 -3.89 -12.72
C PHE A 15 -4.82 -4.08 -12.61
N SER A 16 -4.36 -5.30 -12.26
CA SER A 16 -2.93 -5.62 -12.27
C SER A 16 -2.40 -5.91 -13.68
N ASP A 17 -3.32 -6.27 -14.59
CA ASP A 17 -3.00 -6.52 -15.99
C ASP A 17 -2.70 -5.21 -16.75
N PRO A 18 -1.63 -5.17 -17.56
CA PRO A 18 -1.23 -3.99 -18.32
C PRO A 18 -2.26 -3.60 -19.41
N GLU A 19 -3.21 -4.47 -19.75
CA GLU A 19 -4.34 -4.13 -20.62
C GLU A 19 -5.29 -3.09 -19.99
N PHE A 20 -5.35 -3.04 -18.65
CA PHE A 20 -6.20 -2.10 -17.90
C PHE A 20 -5.44 -0.89 -17.39
N ASP A 21 -4.30 -0.58 -18.01
CA ASP A 21 -3.46 0.55 -17.66
C ASP A 21 -4.24 1.87 -17.77
N ASP A 22 -3.99 2.77 -16.82
CA ASP A 22 -4.80 3.97 -16.59
C ASP A 22 -4.16 5.21 -17.23
N ASP A 23 -3.71 5.09 -18.49
CA ASP A 23 -2.88 6.02 -19.29
C ASP A 23 -1.53 6.43 -18.64
N SER A 24 -1.36 6.16 -17.35
CA SER A 24 -0.26 6.59 -16.50
C SER A 24 0.84 5.54 -16.37
N GLY A 25 0.59 4.27 -16.68
CA GLY A 25 1.61 3.23 -16.59
C GLY A 25 1.92 2.73 -15.18
N ILE A 26 1.19 3.20 -14.17
CA ILE A 26 1.53 2.99 -12.75
C ILE A 26 0.42 2.30 -11.97
N GLY A 27 -0.63 1.81 -12.64
CA GLY A 27 -1.72 1.08 -11.97
C GLY A 27 -2.48 1.93 -10.97
N VAL A 28 -2.87 3.14 -11.35
CA VAL A 28 -3.65 4.05 -10.48
C VAL A 28 -4.90 3.37 -9.91
N ARG A 29 -5.68 2.69 -10.75
CA ARG A 29 -6.88 1.96 -10.33
C ARG A 29 -6.56 0.82 -9.37
N TYR A 30 -5.50 0.07 -9.66
CA TYR A 30 -4.99 -1.00 -8.80
C TYR A 30 -4.69 -0.47 -7.40
N ALA A 31 -3.86 0.57 -7.31
CA ALA A 31 -3.46 1.16 -6.04
C ALA A 31 -4.67 1.76 -5.27
N ASP A 32 -5.58 2.46 -5.95
CA ASP A 32 -6.73 3.08 -5.27
C ASP A 32 -7.68 2.05 -4.65
N LEU A 33 -7.90 0.90 -5.31
CA LEU A 33 -8.73 -0.18 -4.76
C LEU A 33 -8.13 -0.78 -3.49
N LEU A 34 -6.81 -0.89 -3.41
CA LEU A 34 -6.11 -1.41 -2.23
C LEU A 34 -5.98 -0.38 -1.11
N LEU A 35 -5.80 0.91 -1.44
CA LEU A 35 -5.61 1.97 -0.45
C LEU A 35 -6.93 2.40 0.22
N LYS A 36 -8.03 2.44 -0.55
CA LYS A 36 -9.34 2.88 -0.06
C LYS A 36 -9.83 2.15 1.20
N PRO A 37 -9.70 0.81 1.33
CA PRO A 37 -10.10 0.10 2.55
C PRO A 37 -9.13 0.30 3.73
N ILE A 38 -7.92 0.84 3.53
CA ILE A 38 -6.94 1.09 4.60
C ILE A 38 -7.35 2.33 5.39
N ARG A 39 -8.33 2.14 6.28
CA ARG A 39 -8.79 3.11 7.26
C ARG A 39 -9.17 2.40 8.55
N VAL A 40 -8.19 1.81 9.20
CA VAL A 40 -8.36 1.00 10.41
C VAL A 40 -7.80 1.70 11.64
N ARG A 41 -8.19 1.20 12.82
CA ARG A 41 -7.62 1.60 14.11
C ARG A 41 -6.91 0.41 14.71
N LEU A 42 -5.64 0.59 15.07
CA LEU A 42 -4.87 -0.42 15.80
C LEU A 42 -5.44 -0.57 17.22
N PRO A 43 -5.20 -1.70 17.90
CA PRO A 43 -5.68 -1.94 19.27
C PRO A 43 -5.17 -0.90 20.30
N ASP A 44 -4.00 -0.32 20.06
CA ASP A 44 -3.43 0.77 20.85
C ASP A 44 -4.09 2.15 20.60
N GLY A 45 -5.07 2.22 19.69
CA GLY A 45 -5.82 3.43 19.37
C GLY A 45 -5.26 4.27 18.23
N ARG A 46 -4.06 3.95 17.71
CA ARG A 46 -3.46 4.63 16.54
C ARG A 46 -4.31 4.39 15.29
N LYS A 47 -4.49 5.42 14.48
CA LYS A 47 -5.24 5.34 13.21
C LYS A 47 -4.27 5.03 12.08
N VAL A 48 -4.57 4.02 11.29
CA VAL A 48 -3.82 3.71 10.06
C VAL A 48 -4.58 4.24 8.86
N ARG A 49 -3.88 4.99 8.01
CA ARG A 49 -4.41 5.48 6.74
C ARG A 49 -3.34 5.37 5.68
N ALA A 50 -3.74 5.01 4.47
CA ALA A 50 -2.86 5.07 3.31
C ALA A 50 -3.54 5.85 2.19
N LYS A 51 -2.78 6.69 1.49
CA LYS A 51 -3.26 7.46 0.33
C LYS A 51 -2.12 7.67 -0.64
N ARG A 52 -2.46 7.87 -1.91
CA ARG A 52 -1.49 8.30 -2.93
C ARG A 52 -1.80 9.71 -3.45
N ARG A 53 -0.77 10.38 -3.97
CA ARG A 53 -0.89 11.61 -4.75
C ARG A 53 0.11 11.53 -5.90
N GLY A 54 -0.38 11.28 -7.11
CA GLY A 54 0.48 10.97 -8.25
C GLY A 54 1.27 9.68 -7.99
N LEU A 55 2.60 9.74 -8.15
CA LEU A 55 3.54 8.64 -7.90
C LEU A 55 3.87 8.42 -6.43
N LYS A 56 3.46 9.32 -5.53
CA LYS A 56 3.82 9.24 -4.11
C LYS A 56 2.72 8.53 -3.33
N LEU A 57 3.09 7.47 -2.62
CA LEU A 57 2.29 6.81 -1.60
C LEU A 57 2.63 7.39 -0.23
N THR A 58 1.65 7.56 0.63
CA THR A 58 1.82 8.02 2.01
C THR A 58 1.04 7.09 2.94
N LEU A 59 1.75 6.47 3.86
CA LEU A 59 1.20 5.71 4.98
C LEU A 59 1.26 6.58 6.24
N THR A 60 0.19 6.59 7.03
CA THR A 60 0.11 7.32 8.29
C THR A 60 -0.32 6.36 9.37
N ILE A 61 0.42 6.30 10.48
CA ILE A 61 0.12 5.47 11.66
C ILE A 61 0.12 6.40 12.88
N GLY A 62 -1.07 6.73 13.39
CA GLY A 62 -1.18 7.75 14.44
C GLY A 62 -0.75 9.12 13.90
N ASP A 63 0.32 9.68 14.45
CA ASP A 63 0.90 10.97 14.05
C ASP A 63 2.12 10.81 13.13
N ASP A 64 2.67 9.60 13.03
CA ASP A 64 3.80 9.28 12.18
C ASP A 64 3.34 9.05 10.74
N HIS A 65 4.18 9.47 9.78
CA HIS A 65 3.90 9.25 8.37
C HIS A 65 5.17 8.90 7.60
N GLY A 66 5.02 7.90 6.73
CA GLY A 66 6.05 7.40 5.85
C GLY A 66 5.60 7.48 4.41
N THR A 67 6.55 7.52 3.49
CA THR A 67 6.24 7.73 2.08
C THR A 67 7.07 6.83 1.20
N GLY A 68 6.46 6.29 0.15
CA GLY A 68 7.14 5.51 -0.88
C GLY A 68 6.75 5.97 -2.29
N LEU A 69 7.50 5.53 -3.29
CA LEU A 69 7.35 5.97 -4.67
C LEU A 69 7.03 4.80 -5.61
N PHE A 70 6.05 4.99 -6.50
CA PHE A 70 5.81 4.08 -7.62
C PHE A 70 6.95 4.20 -8.64
N ARG A 71 7.93 3.28 -8.58
CA ARG A 71 9.15 3.28 -9.40
C ARG A 71 9.00 2.48 -10.69
N ARG A 72 8.25 3.02 -11.66
CA ARG A 72 8.05 2.35 -12.97
C ARG A 72 9.35 2.10 -13.73
N LEU A 73 10.32 3.01 -13.63
CA LEU A 73 11.61 2.86 -14.31
C LEU A 73 12.42 1.66 -13.77
N GLU A 74 12.20 1.29 -12.50
CA GLU A 74 12.93 0.18 -11.85
C GLU A 74 12.16 -1.14 -11.93
N HIS A 75 10.83 -1.10 -11.93
CA HIS A 75 9.98 -2.31 -11.89
C HIS A 75 9.23 -2.62 -13.19
N GLY A 76 9.33 -1.76 -14.20
CA GLY A 76 8.62 -1.94 -15.46
C GLY A 76 7.09 -1.80 -15.28
N PRO A 77 6.28 -2.51 -16.09
CA PRO A 77 4.82 -2.41 -16.04
C PRO A 77 4.18 -3.23 -14.89
N ASP A 78 4.96 -3.84 -14.00
CA ASP A 78 4.43 -4.63 -12.88
C ASP A 78 3.88 -3.72 -11.77
N VAL A 79 2.60 -3.38 -11.89
CA VAL A 79 1.91 -2.45 -10.97
C VAL A 79 1.79 -2.99 -9.56
N ARG A 80 1.65 -4.31 -9.40
CA ARG A 80 1.61 -4.95 -8.08
C ARG A 80 2.96 -4.79 -7.40
N ARG A 81 4.06 -5.09 -8.10
CA ARG A 81 5.40 -4.93 -7.55
C ARG A 81 5.68 -3.47 -7.18
N MET A 82 5.33 -2.52 -8.05
CA MET A 82 5.48 -1.09 -7.72
C MET A 82 4.69 -0.70 -6.46
N PHE A 83 3.48 -1.22 -6.28
CA PHE A 83 2.66 -0.95 -5.11
C PHE A 83 3.27 -1.54 -3.84
N VAL A 84 3.70 -2.81 -3.88
CA VAL A 84 4.30 -3.51 -2.73
C VAL A 84 5.57 -2.79 -2.28
N GLU A 85 6.45 -2.43 -3.20
CA GLU A 85 7.69 -1.71 -2.90
C GLU A 85 7.39 -0.31 -2.32
N ALA A 86 6.45 0.45 -2.90
CA ALA A 86 6.06 1.76 -2.38
C ALA A 86 5.40 1.68 -0.99
N MET A 87 4.61 0.64 -0.72
CA MET A 87 4.05 0.38 0.61
C MET A 87 5.13 -0.01 1.61
N GLN A 88 6.10 -0.82 1.19
CA GLN A 88 7.22 -1.24 2.03
C GLN A 88 8.10 -0.05 2.42
N GLU A 89 8.49 0.81 1.47
CA GLU A 89 9.22 2.06 1.75
C GLU A 89 8.45 2.95 2.74
N ALA A 90 7.13 3.09 2.54
CA ALA A 90 6.30 3.90 3.42
C ALA A 90 6.14 3.31 4.82
N ALA A 91 6.11 1.98 4.96
CA ALA A 91 6.04 1.30 6.24
C ALA A 91 7.36 1.42 7.01
N GLU A 92 8.50 1.19 6.33
CA GLU A 92 9.82 1.25 6.95
C GLU A 92 10.14 2.65 7.50
N ALA A 93 9.72 3.69 6.79
CA ALA A 93 9.88 5.08 7.22
C ALA A 93 9.18 5.42 8.55
N VAL A 94 8.25 4.58 9.01
CA VAL A 94 7.54 4.71 10.30
C VAL A 94 7.80 3.52 11.23
N GLY A 95 8.91 2.81 11.05
CA GLY A 95 9.31 1.69 11.91
C GLY A 95 8.32 0.53 11.85
N SER A 96 7.73 0.29 10.68
CA SER A 96 6.78 -0.80 10.43
C SER A 96 7.21 -1.59 9.20
N ARG A 97 6.62 -2.76 9.00
CA ARG A 97 6.82 -3.60 7.80
C ARG A 97 5.49 -4.00 7.20
N TYR A 98 5.41 -3.95 5.87
CA TYR A 98 4.20 -4.29 5.13
C TYR A 98 4.28 -5.72 4.58
N PHE A 99 3.14 -6.39 4.50
CA PHE A 99 3.03 -7.73 3.94
C PHE A 99 1.69 -7.95 3.21
N GLU A 100 1.72 -8.78 2.17
CA GLU A 100 0.54 -9.43 1.60
C GLU A 100 0.53 -10.90 2.01
N GLU A 101 -0.57 -11.38 2.61
CA GLU A 101 -0.68 -12.78 3.04
C GLU A 101 -2.13 -13.26 2.90
N GLY A 102 -2.35 -14.41 2.27
CA GLY A 102 -3.69 -15.04 2.21
C GLY A 102 -4.80 -14.12 1.69
N GLY A 103 -4.52 -13.23 0.72
CA GLY A 103 -5.49 -12.27 0.20
C GLY A 103 -5.76 -11.06 1.12
N GLY A 104 -4.91 -10.82 2.12
CA GLY A 104 -4.99 -9.67 3.01
C GLY A 104 -3.75 -8.79 2.95
N LEU A 105 -3.95 -7.51 3.29
CA LEU A 105 -2.90 -6.52 3.51
C LEU A 105 -2.60 -6.45 5.00
N PHE A 106 -1.33 -6.52 5.39
CA PHE A 106 -0.90 -6.53 6.77
C PHE A 106 0.21 -5.53 7.03
N LEU A 107 0.27 -5.08 8.28
CA LEU A 107 1.32 -4.23 8.81
C LEU A 107 1.84 -4.83 10.10
N GLU A 108 3.13 -5.11 10.16
CA GLU A 108 3.83 -5.37 11.40
C GLU A 108 4.35 -4.06 11.94
N VAL A 109 3.94 -3.73 13.17
CA VAL A 109 4.43 -2.55 13.87
C VAL A 109 5.29 -3.06 15.02
N ASP A 110 6.53 -2.56 15.11
CA ASP A 110 7.38 -2.82 16.28
C ASP A 110 6.76 -2.13 17.50
N GLU A 111 6.60 -2.89 18.58
CA GLU A 111 6.24 -2.33 19.88
C GLU A 111 7.52 -1.70 20.44
N GLY A 112 7.68 -0.39 20.19
CA GLY A 112 8.73 0.42 20.80
C GLY A 112 8.56 0.54 22.31
#